data_AF-A0A0K0ELN9-F1
#
_entry.id   AF-A0A0K0ELN9-F1
#
_cell.length_a   1.000
_cell.length_b   1.000
_cell.length_c   1.000
_cell.angle_alpha   90.00
_cell.angle_beta   90.00
_cell.angle_gamma   90.00
#
_symmetry.space_group_name_H-M   'P 1'
#
loop_
_entity.id
_entity.type
_entity.pdbx_description
1 polymer ?
#
loop_
_entity_poly.entity_id
_entity_poly.type
_entity_poly.pdbx_seq_one_letter_code
_entity_poly.pdbx_strand_id
1 'polypeptide(L)'
;MEEKKIIKDENILILIDNDYVTRSISSDLSNWIKNDFVKNDGKPLIHSSIIRNSYHLSKSLNITIGKVPGHVGITLNEKANTLARKAAALPASKAEKFSIPE
;
A
#
# COMPACT_ATOMS: atom_id res chain seq x y z
N MET A 1 -23.82 -8.87 -8.92
CA MET A 1 -23.40 -8.70 -7.51
C MET A 1 -22.20 -9.60 -7.36
N GLU A 2 -21.00 -9.03 -7.44
CA GLU A 2 -19.75 -9.80 -7.44
C GLU A 2 -19.45 -10.20 -5.99
N GLU A 3 -19.48 -11.50 -5.68
CA GLU A 3 -19.15 -11.98 -4.35
C GLU A 3 -17.70 -11.60 -4.02
N LYS A 4 -17.50 -10.86 -2.92
CA LYS A 4 -16.16 -10.57 -2.41
C LYS A 4 -15.50 -11.89 -2.05
N LYS A 5 -14.63 -12.41 -2.93
CA LYS A 5 -13.77 -13.54 -2.62
C LYS A 5 -12.92 -13.17 -1.40
N ILE A 6 -13.23 -13.76 -0.25
CA ILE A 6 -12.42 -13.60 0.96
C ILE A 6 -11.18 -14.47 0.75
N ILE A 7 -10.04 -13.82 0.54
CA ILE A 7 -8.73 -14.46 0.46
C ILE A 7 -8.29 -14.76 1.90
N LYS A 8 -8.90 -15.77 2.53
CA LYS A 8 -8.42 -16.34 3.79
C LYS A 8 -7.50 -17.51 3.45
N ASP A 9 -6.38 -17.59 4.16
CA ASP A 9 -5.43 -18.71 4.12
C ASP A 9 -4.61 -18.93 2.84
N GLU A 10 -4.78 -18.13 1.78
CA GLU A 10 -3.87 -18.12 0.63
C GLU A 10 -2.59 -17.30 0.92
N ASN A 11 -1.43 -17.76 0.41
CA ASN A 11 -0.21 -16.97 0.39
C ASN A 11 -0.35 -15.85 -0.66
N ILE A 12 -0.22 -14.59 -0.25
CA ILE A 12 -0.34 -13.42 -1.12
C ILE A 12 1.05 -12.88 -1.42
N LEU A 13 1.43 -12.78 -2.69
CA LEU A 13 2.62 -12.07 -3.13
C LEU A 13 2.25 -10.69 -3.68
N ILE A 14 2.79 -9.63 -3.10
CA ILE A 14 2.62 -8.24 -3.58
C ILE A 14 3.96 -7.73 -4.12
N LEU A 15 3.99 -7.37 -5.40
CA LEU A 15 5.18 -6.80 -6.06
C LEU A 15 5.07 -5.29 -6.17
N ILE A 16 6.05 -4.58 -5.62
CA ILE A 16 6.02 -3.11 -5.49
C ILE A 16 7.29 -2.50 -6.08
N ASP A 17 7.11 -1.51 -6.95
CA ASP A 17 8.18 -0.77 -7.60
C ASP A 17 8.49 0.58 -6.92
N ASN A 18 7.67 1.02 -5.97
CA ASN A 18 7.89 2.22 -5.17
C ASN A 18 8.70 1.91 -3.89
N ASP A 19 9.83 2.59 -3.71
CA ASP A 19 10.72 2.38 -2.56
C ASP A 19 10.06 2.75 -1.23
N TYR A 20 9.36 3.89 -1.20
CA TYR A 20 8.71 4.38 0.01
C TYR A 20 7.61 3.41 0.47
N VAL A 21 6.77 2.93 -0.44
CA VAL A 21 5.72 1.96 -0.12
C VAL A 21 6.32 0.62 0.30
N THR A 22 7.40 0.16 -0.34
CA THR A 22 8.04 -1.10 0.04
C THR A 22 8.60 -1.01 1.46
N ARG A 23 9.34 0.05 1.78
CA ARG A 23 9.93 0.27 3.09
C ARG A 23 8.87 0.50 4.17
N SER A 24 7.76 1.16 3.83
CA SER A 24 6.69 1.49 4.78
C SER A 24 5.99 0.28 5.38
N ILE A 25 6.09 -0.87 4.71
CA ILE A 25 5.50 -2.14 5.12
C ILE A 25 6.56 -3.23 5.35
N SER A 26 7.84 -2.85 5.38
CA SER A 26 8.96 -3.75 5.68
C SER A 26 9.92 -3.12 6.70
N SER A 27 11.06 -2.58 6.24
CA SER A 27 12.17 -2.12 7.08
C SER A 27 11.78 -1.00 8.05
N ASP A 28 11.00 -0.02 7.59
CA ASP A 28 10.74 1.20 8.36
C ASP A 28 9.55 1.01 9.31
N LEU A 29 8.69 0.04 8.99
CA LEU A 29 7.43 -0.20 9.70
C LEU A 29 7.65 -0.46 11.20
N SER A 30 8.66 -1.26 11.56
CA SER A 30 8.95 -1.58 12.96
C SER A 30 9.27 -0.34 13.78
N ASN A 31 10.06 0.59 13.23
CA ASN A 31 10.40 1.82 13.90
C ASN A 31 9.20 2.77 13.97
N TRP A 32 8.38 2.85 12.92
CA TRP A 32 7.19 3.69 12.93
C TRP A 32 6.12 3.19 13.89
N ILE A 33 5.95 1.88 14.05
CA ILE A 33 5.08 1.31 15.09
C ILE A 33 5.54 1.73 16.48
N LYS A 34 6.86 1.66 16.75
CA LYS A 34 7.43 2.04 18.05
C LYS A 34 7.22 3.52 18.38
N ASN A 35 7.27 4.38 17.37
CA ASN A 35 7.12 5.83 17.52
C ASN A 35 5.69 6.32 17.25
N ASP A 36 4.69 5.44 17.30
CA ASP A 36 3.27 5.75 17.03
C ASP A 36 3.03 6.51 15.72
N PHE A 37 3.84 6.23 14.69
CA PHE A 37 3.83 6.90 13.40
C PHE A 37 4.06 8.42 13.50
N VAL A 38 4.86 8.85 14.48
CA VAL A 38 5.33 10.23 14.66
C VAL A 38 6.81 10.31 14.27
N LYS A 39 7.19 11.37 13.57
CA LYS A 39 8.58 11.65 13.18
C LYS A 39 9.34 12.30 14.34
N ASN A 40 10.67 12.32 14.25
CA ASN A 40 11.54 12.93 15.26
C ASN A 40 11.27 14.44 15.48
N ASP A 41 10.67 15.12 14.49
CA ASP A 41 10.25 16.53 14.60
C ASP A 41 8.89 16.73 15.29
N GLY A 42 8.31 15.66 15.86
CA GLY A 42 7.00 15.66 16.52
C GLY A 42 5.81 15.70 15.57
N LYS A 43 6.04 15.75 14.25
CA LYS A 43 4.96 15.78 13.26
C LYS A 43 4.49 14.37 12.91
N PRO A 44 3.21 14.18 12.57
CA PRO A 44 2.73 12.91 12.02
C PRO A 44 3.54 12.47 10.81
N LEU A 45 3.77 11.17 10.68
CA LEU A 45 4.31 10.57 9.47
C LEU A 45 3.37 10.84 8.29
N ILE A 46 3.95 11.17 7.13
CA ILE A 46 3.18 11.33 5.89
C ILE A 46 2.46 10.00 5.61
N HIS A 47 1.17 10.06 5.25
CA HIS A 47 0.32 8.88 4.99
C HIS A 47 0.16 7.91 6.19
N SER A 48 0.38 8.36 7.43
CA SER A 48 0.30 7.54 8.65
C SER A 48 -0.97 6.69 8.73
N SER A 49 -2.13 7.28 8.40
CA SER A 49 -3.42 6.58 8.40
C SER A 49 -3.44 5.36 7.47
N ILE A 50 -2.99 5.51 6.22
CA ILE A 50 -2.96 4.41 5.24
C ILE A 50 -1.97 3.32 5.66
N ILE A 51 -0.79 3.71 6.15
CA ILE A 51 0.25 2.76 6.57
C ILE A 51 -0.20 1.97 7.79
N ARG A 52 -0.75 2.64 8.81
CA ARG A 52 -1.30 2.02 10.02
C ARG A 52 -2.36 0.98 9.66
N ASN A 53 -3.31 1.34 8.81
CA ASN A 53 -4.38 0.44 8.40
C ASN A 53 -3.88 -0.74 7.55
N SER A 54 -2.93 -0.49 6.65
CA SER A 54 -2.29 -1.58 5.87
C SER A 54 -1.59 -2.58 6.80
N TYR A 55 -0.94 -2.11 7.87
CA TYR A 55 -0.34 -2.96 8.88
C TYR A 55 -1.38 -3.76 9.69
N HIS A 56 -2.49 -3.15 10.10
CA HIS A 56 -3.53 -3.88 10.82
C HIS A 56 -4.18 -4.97 9.96
N LEU A 57 -4.43 -4.68 8.67
CA LEU A 57 -4.95 -5.65 7.72
C LEU A 57 -3.94 -6.76 7.42
N SER A 58 -2.65 -6.44 7.32
CA SER A 58 -1.64 -7.45 7.01
C SER A 58 -1.47 -8.50 8.12
N LYS A 59 -1.82 -8.18 9.37
CA LYS A 59 -1.75 -9.14 10.49
C LYS A 59 -2.65 -10.38 10.31
N SER A 60 -3.74 -10.24 9.57
CA SER A 60 -4.69 -11.35 9.33
C SER A 60 -4.47 -12.04 7.98
N LEU A 61 -3.44 -11.64 7.23
CA LEU A 61 -3.16 -12.11 5.87
C LEU A 61 -1.74 -12.67 5.79
N ASN A 62 -1.57 -13.73 5.00
CA ASN A 62 -0.25 -14.32 4.78
C ASN A 62 0.44 -13.63 3.59
N ILE A 63 1.04 -12.46 3.82
CA ILE A 63 1.59 -11.59 2.76
C ILE A 63 3.12 -11.69 2.69
N THR A 64 3.63 -11.92 1.48
CA THR A 64 5.03 -11.71 1.09
C THR A 64 5.14 -10.50 0.18
N ILE A 65 6.17 -9.68 0.40
CA ILE A 65 6.37 -8.43 -0.33
C ILE A 65 7.67 -8.52 -1.12
N GLY A 66 7.57 -8.33 -2.43
CA GLY A 66 8.71 -8.31 -3.34
C GLY A 66 8.97 -6.90 -3.85
N LYS A 67 10.15 -6.36 -3.54
CA LYS A 67 10.64 -5.14 -4.20
C LYS A 67 11.06 -5.50 -5.62
N VAL A 68 10.55 -4.77 -6.60
CA VAL A 68 10.98 -4.89 -7.99
C VAL A 68 11.55 -3.55 -8.47
N PRO A 69 12.54 -3.52 -9.38
CA PRO A 69 12.99 -2.25 -9.91
C PRO A 69 11.91 -1.66 -10.82
N GLY A 70 11.78 -0.33 -10.84
CA GLY A 70 10.83 0.36 -11.69
C GLY A 70 11.16 0.18 -13.17
N HIS A 71 10.14 0.11 -14.02
CA HIS A 71 10.27 0.03 -15.48
C HIS A 71 10.98 -1.22 -16.03
N VAL A 72 10.99 -2.33 -15.28
CA VAL A 72 11.69 -3.58 -15.67
C VAL A 72 10.80 -4.52 -16.50
N GLY A 73 9.70 -4.04 -17.09
CA GLY A 73 8.88 -4.84 -18.00
C GLY A 73 8.07 -5.95 -17.32
N ILE A 74 7.87 -5.87 -15.99
CA ILE A 74 6.93 -6.75 -15.29
C ILE A 74 5.51 -6.38 -15.74
N THR A 75 4.92 -7.25 -16.55
CA THR A 75 3.68 -6.95 -17.29
C THR A 75 2.54 -6.45 -16.40
N LEU A 76 2.35 -7.03 -15.21
CA LEU A 76 1.28 -6.60 -14.30
C LEU A 76 1.58 -5.26 -13.62
N ASN A 77 2.83 -4.99 -13.27
CA ASN A 77 3.23 -3.68 -12.72
C ASN A 77 3.09 -2.58 -13.78
N GLU A 78 3.47 -2.84 -15.04
CA GLU A 78 3.28 -1.87 -16.13
C GLU A 78 1.80 -1.59 -16.43
N LYS A 79 0.96 -2.62 -16.33
CA LYS A 79 -0.50 -2.44 -16.39
C LYS A 79 -0.99 -1.58 -15.22
N ALA A 80 -0.55 -1.84 -14.00
CA ALA A 80 -0.91 -1.05 -12.82
C ALA A 80 -0.47 0.42 -12.97
N ASN A 81 0.76 0.66 -13.43
CA ASN A 81 1.30 1.99 -13.72
C ASN A 81 0.47 2.72 -14.80
N THR A 82 0.10 2.04 -15.88
CA THR A 82 -0.76 2.59 -16.93
C THR A 82 -2.13 2.99 -16.39
N LEU A 83 -2.74 2.13 -15.57
CA LEU A 83 -4.04 2.40 -14.95
C LEU A 83 -3.95 3.58 -13.98
N ALA A 84 -2.91 3.65 -13.15
CA ALA A 84 -2.68 4.75 -12.22
C ALA A 84 -2.53 6.09 -12.97
N ARG A 85 -1.76 6.13 -14.07
CA ARG A 85 -1.61 7.34 -14.90
C ARG A 85 -2.91 7.77 -15.55
N LYS A 86 -3.70 6.82 -16.07
CA LYS A 86 -5.02 7.12 -16.63
C LYS A 86 -5.96 7.70 -15.57
N ALA A 87 -5.98 7.12 -14.38
CA ALA A 87 -6.79 7.60 -13.27
C ALA A 87 -6.36 9.00 -12.80
N ALA A 88 -5.06 9.27 -12.73
CA ALA A 88 -4.53 10.58 -12.33
C ALA A 88 -4.88 11.71 -13.32
N ALA A 89 -5.16 11.39 -14.58
CA ALA A 89 -5.62 12.36 -15.57
C ALA A 89 -7.14 12.67 -15.48
N LEU A 90 -7.89 11.93 -14.66
CA LEU A 90 -9.32 12.18 -14.45
C LEU A 90 -9.53 13.31 -13.41
N PRO A 91 -10.67 14.03 -13.48
CA PRO A 91 -11.02 15.02 -12.47
C PRO A 91 -11.18 14.38 -11.08
N ALA A 92 -10.77 15.10 -10.03
CA ALA A 92 -10.92 14.66 -8.64
C ALA A 92 -12.37 14.37 -8.23
N SER A 93 -13.36 14.94 -8.93
CA SER A 93 -14.79 14.62 -8.71
C SER A 93 -15.15 13.17 -9.05
N LYS A 94 -14.32 12.47 -9.84
CA LYS A 94 -14.46 11.05 -10.13
C LYS A 94 -13.67 10.16 -9.16
N ALA A 95 -12.88 10.73 -8.27
CA ALA A 95 -12.17 9.95 -7.28
C ALA A 95 -13.16 9.48 -6.22
N GLU A 96 -13.17 8.18 -5.94
CA GLU A 96 -13.85 7.68 -4.76
C GLU A 96 -13.07 8.12 -3.52
N LYS A 97 -13.79 8.62 -2.51
CA LYS A 97 -13.19 8.93 -1.22
C LYS A 97 -12.80 7.62 -0.57
N PHE A 98 -11.50 7.38 -0.47
CA PHE A 98 -10.99 6.32 0.38
C PHE A 98 -11.09 6.76 1.84
N SER A 99 -12.21 6.45 2.47
CA SER A 99 -12.38 6.56 3.92
C SER A 99 -11.97 5.24 4.53
N ILE A 100 -11.00 5.28 5.44
CA ILE A 100 -10.62 4.10 6.22
C ILE A 100 -11.49 4.14 7.48
N PRO A 101 -12.25 3.07 7.80
CA PRO A 101 -12.92 2.97 9.09
C PRO A 101 -11.89 3.12 10.21
N GLU A 102 -12.19 3.95 11.21
CA GLU A 102 -11.41 4.03 12.45
C GLU A 102 -11.49 2.72 13.25
#